data_AF-A0A7X7S575-F1
#
_entry.id   AF-A0A7X7S575-F1
#
_cell.length_a   1.000
_cell.length_b   1.000
_cell.length_c   1.000
_cell.angle_alpha   90.00
_cell.angle_beta   90.00
_cell.angle_gamma   90.00
#
_symmetry.space_group_name_H-M   'P 1'
#
loop_
_entity.id
_entity.type
_entity.pdbx_description
1 polymer ?
#
loop_
_entity_poly.entity_id
_entity_poly.type
_entity_poly.pdbx_seq_one_letter_code
_entity_poly.pdbx_strand_id
1 'polypeptide(L)'
;MSTDTRPVTDAAPEIDMDTLMAFVFRAVDEVGATLNAALVVLGDKLGYYKDLAAHGPTTPAELAQRTGTAEPYAREWLNAQAAGQYVTYDPETCRYTLPAEQAVALTVEDSPAFLPGLFQIALGTVHDMDHILGAARNGAGYGWHEHVTDVHVGCERFFFPSYNAHLVADWLPALEGVMPKLEKGILVADIGCGHGASTILMAQAFPNSRFIGYDYHPESIAVARQRALEAGVPDRAIFEVSTAQSLPASGYDLITMFDCLHDMGDPVGAAEQVRAA
;
A
#
# COMPACT_ATOMS: atom_id res chain seq x y z
N MET A 1 27.43 46.09 -40.42
CA MET A 1 27.67 45.23 -39.25
C MET A 1 27.30 46.02 -38.01
N SER A 2 26.08 45.85 -37.50
CA SER A 2 25.61 46.46 -36.26
C SER A 2 25.57 45.34 -35.22
N THR A 3 26.47 45.40 -34.25
CA THR A 3 26.53 44.45 -33.13
C THR A 3 25.36 44.74 -32.19
N ASP A 4 24.37 43.85 -32.17
CA ASP A 4 23.30 43.79 -31.18
C ASP A 4 23.90 43.34 -29.84
N THR A 5 24.44 44.29 -29.08
CA THR A 5 24.83 44.09 -27.68
C THR A 5 23.61 44.33 -26.80
N ARG A 6 22.72 43.32 -26.72
CA ARG A 6 21.77 43.24 -25.61
C ARG A 6 22.54 42.83 -24.34
N PRO A 7 22.57 43.67 -23.29
CA PRO A 7 23.16 43.26 -22.03
C PRO A 7 22.21 42.25 -21.38
N VAL A 8 22.65 41.00 -21.28
CA VAL A 8 22.04 40.04 -20.36
C VAL A 8 22.44 40.50 -18.97
N THR A 9 21.53 41.21 -18.28
CA THR A 9 21.69 41.50 -16.86
C THR A 9 21.43 40.21 -16.09
N ASP A 10 22.50 39.44 -15.89
CA ASP A 10 22.55 38.26 -15.05
C ASP A 10 22.64 38.67 -13.56
N ALA A 11 21.64 39.44 -13.12
CA ALA A 11 21.47 39.73 -11.70
C ALA A 11 20.79 38.52 -11.07
N ALA A 12 21.50 37.85 -10.16
CA ALA A 12 20.90 36.78 -9.35
C ALA A 12 19.58 37.30 -8.73
N PRO A 13 18.50 36.49 -8.74
CA PRO A 13 17.22 36.93 -8.23
C PRO A 13 17.37 37.37 -6.76
N GLU A 14 16.76 38.50 -6.42
CA GLU A 14 16.71 38.99 -5.03
C GLU A 14 15.96 37.97 -4.16
N ILE A 15 16.58 37.56 -3.05
CA ILE A 15 16.03 36.54 -2.16
C ILE A 15 15.13 37.21 -1.13
N ASP A 16 13.85 36.88 -1.17
CA ASP A 16 12.91 37.17 -0.09
C ASP A 16 13.11 36.18 1.06
N MET A 17 13.55 36.71 2.21
CA MET A 17 13.85 35.91 3.41
C MET A 17 12.61 35.28 4.03
N ASP A 18 11.43 35.91 3.93
CA ASP A 18 10.19 35.35 4.48
C ASP A 18 9.75 34.14 3.64
N THR A 19 9.80 34.30 2.32
CA THR A 19 9.53 33.21 1.37
C THR A 19 10.52 32.03 1.56
N LEU A 20 11.81 32.32 1.75
CA LEU A 20 12.81 31.28 2.01
C LEU A 20 12.52 30.52 3.30
N MET A 21 12.26 31.23 4.41
CA MET A 21 12.02 30.58 5.70
C MET A 21 10.73 29.75 5.70
N ALA A 22 9.67 30.21 5.03
CA ALA A 22 8.45 29.42 4.85
C ALA A 22 8.73 28.10 4.11
N PHE A 23 9.56 28.12 3.06
CA PHE A 23 9.99 26.91 2.36
C PHE A 23 10.80 25.98 3.25
N VAL A 24 11.73 26.53 4.05
CA VAL A 24 12.57 25.74 4.98
C VAL A 24 11.70 25.00 6.00
N PHE A 25 10.69 25.67 6.60
CA PHE A 25 9.80 25.01 7.56
C PHE A 25 9.00 23.86 6.93
N ARG A 26 8.42 24.09 5.74
CA ARG A 26 7.72 23.04 5.00
C ARG A 26 8.66 21.85 4.69
N ALA A 27 9.90 22.11 4.30
CA ALA A 27 10.87 21.04 4.04
C ALA A 27 11.22 20.25 5.31
N VAL A 28 11.32 20.91 6.46
CA VAL A 28 11.52 20.25 7.76
C VAL A 28 10.31 19.36 8.11
N ASP A 29 9.09 19.82 7.85
CA ASP A 29 7.87 19.02 8.06
C ASP A 29 7.84 17.77 7.16
N GLU A 30 8.21 17.91 5.88
CA GLU A 30 8.29 16.79 4.93
C GLU A 30 9.33 15.74 5.36
N VAL A 31 10.52 16.17 5.81
CA VAL A 31 11.54 15.26 6.35
C VAL A 31 11.04 14.60 7.63
N GLY A 32 10.39 15.36 8.53
CA GLY A 32 9.79 14.83 9.74
C GLY A 32 8.75 13.74 9.47
N ALA A 33 7.85 13.98 8.51
CA ALA A 33 6.85 13.00 8.08
C ALA A 33 7.50 11.73 7.49
N THR A 34 8.57 11.89 6.69
CA THR A 34 9.31 10.77 6.11
C THR A 34 9.96 9.90 7.19
N LEU A 35 10.60 10.51 8.19
CA LEU A 35 11.19 9.78 9.32
C LEU A 35 10.12 9.12 10.19
N ASN A 36 8.97 9.78 10.38
CA ASN A 36 7.85 9.20 11.11
C ASN A 36 7.25 7.98 10.40
N ALA A 37 7.25 7.94 9.06
CA ALA A 37 6.79 6.76 8.32
C ALA A 37 7.54 5.49 8.74
N ALA A 38 8.87 5.59 8.88
CA ALA A 38 9.68 4.48 9.39
C ALA A 38 9.31 4.08 10.82
N LEU A 39 8.97 5.06 11.68
CA LEU A 39 8.54 4.80 13.06
C LEU A 39 7.16 4.16 13.15
N VAL A 40 6.23 4.50 12.25
CA VAL A 40 4.93 3.82 12.16
C VAL A 40 5.13 2.35 11.79
N VAL A 41 5.94 2.07 10.76
CA VAL A 41 6.25 0.69 10.36
C VAL A 41 6.97 -0.07 11.47
N LEU A 42 7.89 0.58 12.20
CA LEU A 42 8.57 -0.01 13.35
C LEU A 42 7.56 -0.38 14.45
N GLY A 43 6.66 0.55 14.80
CA GLY A 43 5.64 0.32 15.83
C GLY A 43 4.66 -0.78 15.49
N ASP A 44 4.25 -0.87 14.22
CA ASP A 44 3.43 -1.95 13.69
C ASP A 44 4.15 -3.31 13.78
N LYS A 45 5.39 -3.40 13.27
CA LYS A 45 6.20 -4.64 13.29
C LYS A 45 6.57 -5.11 14.70
N LEU A 46 6.81 -4.19 15.64
CA LEU A 46 7.08 -4.51 17.04
C LEU A 46 5.81 -4.78 17.87
N GLY A 47 4.62 -4.60 17.29
CA GLY A 47 3.34 -4.80 17.97
C GLY A 47 3.00 -3.71 19.00
N TYR A 48 3.64 -2.55 18.94
CA TYR A 48 3.46 -1.48 19.92
C TYR A 48 2.05 -0.90 19.89
N TYR A 49 1.49 -0.63 18.70
CA TYR A 49 0.12 -0.11 18.60
C TYR A 49 -0.91 -1.12 19.11
N LYS A 50 -0.76 -2.40 18.77
CA LYS A 50 -1.65 -3.47 19.25
C LYS A 50 -1.57 -3.62 20.77
N ASP A 51 -0.38 -3.51 21.35
CA ASP A 51 -0.19 -3.54 22.80
C ASP A 51 -0.87 -2.33 23.50
N LEU A 52 -0.67 -1.13 22.97
CA LEU A 52 -1.30 0.10 23.49
C LEU A 52 -2.84 0.03 23.43
N ALA A 53 -3.39 -0.43 22.30
CA ALA A 53 -4.83 -0.60 22.14
C ALA A 53 -5.41 -1.61 23.15
N ALA A 54 -4.66 -2.67 23.47
CA ALA A 54 -5.11 -3.73 24.39
C ALA A 54 -4.99 -3.35 25.87
N HIS A 55 -4.01 -2.53 26.25
CA HIS A 55 -3.66 -2.28 27.66
C HIS A 55 -3.91 -0.85 28.15
N GLY A 56 -4.24 0.09 27.25
CA GLY A 56 -4.52 1.48 27.61
C GLY A 56 -3.27 2.26 28.03
N PRO A 57 -3.40 3.27 28.91
CA PRO A 57 -2.29 4.15 29.30
C PRO A 57 -1.07 3.38 29.84
N THR A 58 0.08 3.49 29.18
CA THR A 58 1.30 2.72 29.49
C THR A 58 2.51 3.60 29.78
N THR A 59 3.48 3.07 30.50
CA THR A 59 4.85 3.60 30.56
C THR A 59 5.75 2.91 29.51
N PRO A 60 6.91 3.49 29.16
CA PRO A 60 7.87 2.84 28.28
C PRO A 60 8.36 1.48 28.76
N ALA A 61 8.56 1.31 30.08
CA ALA A 61 9.03 0.06 30.66
C ALA A 61 7.98 -1.06 30.53
N GLU A 62 6.71 -0.72 30.76
CA GLU A 62 5.58 -1.65 30.61
C GLU A 62 5.39 -2.08 29.15
N LEU A 63 5.45 -1.13 28.20
CA LEU A 63 5.38 -1.43 26.76
C LEU A 63 6.52 -2.36 26.35
N ALA A 64 7.75 -2.02 26.77
CA ALA A 64 8.94 -2.80 26.45
C ALA A 64 8.84 -4.24 26.98
N GLN A 65 8.40 -4.39 28.22
CA GLN A 65 8.21 -5.69 28.85
C GLN A 65 7.19 -6.55 28.09
N ARG A 66 6.02 -5.99 27.73
CA ARG A 66 4.96 -6.75 27.06
C ARG A 66 5.27 -7.11 25.61
N THR A 67 6.08 -6.29 24.95
CA THR A 67 6.43 -6.47 23.53
C THR A 67 7.78 -7.16 23.32
N GLY A 68 8.48 -7.53 24.41
CA GLY A 68 9.79 -8.17 24.32
C GLY A 68 10.89 -7.26 23.76
N THR A 69 10.75 -5.95 23.93
CA THR A 69 11.71 -4.93 23.47
C THR A 69 12.45 -4.30 24.64
N ALA A 70 13.41 -3.42 24.36
CA ALA A 70 14.17 -2.72 25.38
C ALA A 70 13.57 -1.34 25.68
N GLU A 71 13.51 -1.01 26.97
CA GLU A 71 12.87 0.22 27.47
C GLU A 71 13.39 1.51 26.81
N PRO A 72 14.70 1.72 26.57
CA PRO A 72 15.17 2.93 25.90
C PRO A 72 14.59 3.10 24.49
N TYR A 73 14.42 2.01 23.72
CA TYR A 73 13.83 2.07 22.39
C TYR A 73 12.33 2.33 22.45
N ALA A 74 11.61 1.69 23.38
CA ALA A 74 10.20 1.97 23.60
C ALA A 74 9.96 3.43 24.00
N ARG A 75 10.84 4.00 24.84
CA ARG A 75 10.78 5.40 25.28
C ARG A 75 10.96 6.37 24.11
N GLU A 76 12.03 6.23 23.34
CA GLU A 76 12.29 7.12 22.21
C GLU A 76 11.19 7.03 21.15
N TRP A 77 10.69 5.82 20.88
CA TRP A 77 9.55 5.65 19.99
C TRP A 77 8.28 6.34 20.51
N LEU A 78 7.92 6.13 21.78
CA LEU A 78 6.75 6.76 22.41
C LEU A 78 6.86 8.29 22.40
N ASN A 79 8.05 8.84 22.66
CA ASN A 79 8.30 10.28 22.57
C ASN A 79 8.07 10.81 21.16
N ALA A 80 8.61 10.14 20.15
CA ALA A 80 8.43 10.54 18.76
C ALA A 80 6.97 10.46 18.33
N GLN A 81 6.26 9.38 18.69
CA GLN A 81 4.84 9.22 18.39
C GLN A 81 3.96 10.24 19.13
N ALA A 82 4.33 10.65 20.34
CA ALA A 82 3.64 11.71 21.08
C ALA A 82 3.85 13.07 20.41
N ALA A 83 5.07 13.38 19.98
CA ALA A 83 5.38 14.60 19.23
C ALA A 83 4.65 14.65 17.87
N GLY A 84 4.51 13.50 17.20
CA GLY A 84 3.75 13.34 15.96
C GLY A 84 2.24 13.22 16.14
N GLN A 85 1.72 13.28 17.38
CA GLN A 85 0.29 13.19 17.71
C GLN A 85 -0.39 11.85 17.35
N TYR A 86 0.38 10.78 17.21
CA TYR A 86 -0.14 9.41 17.06
C TYR A 86 -0.54 8.80 18.40
N VAL A 87 0.16 9.18 19.47
CA VAL A 87 -0.21 8.88 20.85
C VAL A 87 -0.30 10.17 21.66
N THR A 88 -1.01 10.13 22.77
CA THR A 88 -1.04 11.24 23.75
C THR A 88 -0.11 10.92 24.89
N TYR A 89 0.44 11.95 25.54
CA TYR A 89 1.28 11.83 26.73
C TYR A 89 0.70 12.68 27.86
N ASP A 90 0.50 12.06 29.01
CA ASP A 90 0.07 12.73 30.24
C ASP A 90 1.31 12.99 31.15
N PRO A 91 1.67 14.27 31.37
CA PRO A 91 2.82 14.62 32.20
C PRO A 91 2.60 14.39 33.70
N GLU A 92 1.35 14.28 34.19
CA GLU A 92 1.07 14.04 35.60
C GLU A 92 1.30 12.56 35.96
N THR A 93 0.88 11.66 35.07
CA THR A 93 1.02 10.21 35.26
C THR A 93 2.23 9.61 34.55
N CYS A 94 2.90 10.38 33.70
CA CYS A 94 3.99 9.93 32.83
C CYS A 94 3.60 8.74 31.93
N ARG A 95 2.36 8.73 31.44
CA ARG A 95 1.81 7.63 30.65
C ARG A 95 1.45 8.08 29.24
N TYR A 96 1.59 7.16 28.31
CA TYR A 96 1.24 7.32 26.90
C TYR A 96 -0.03 6.54 26.59
N THR A 97 -0.92 7.12 25.81
CA THR A 97 -2.20 6.50 25.43
C THR A 97 -2.38 6.60 23.92
N LEU A 98 -2.70 5.47 23.29
CA LEU A 98 -3.19 5.44 21.91
C LEU A 98 -4.68 5.79 21.94
N PRO A 99 -5.13 6.93 21.37
CA PRO A 99 -6.55 7.26 21.39
C PRO A 99 -7.35 6.33 20.47
N ALA A 100 -8.66 6.23 20.70
CA ALA A 100 -9.51 5.20 20.11
C ALA A 100 -9.56 5.28 18.58
N GLU A 101 -9.59 6.49 18.03
CA GLU A 101 -9.61 6.74 16.58
C GLU A 101 -8.31 6.27 15.92
N GLN A 102 -7.15 6.58 16.52
CA GLN A 102 -5.86 6.10 16.04
C GLN A 102 -5.74 4.58 16.21
N ALA A 103 -6.30 3.99 17.27
CA ALA A 103 -6.30 2.54 17.46
C ALA A 103 -7.04 1.82 16.33
N VAL A 104 -8.19 2.34 15.88
CA VAL A 104 -8.88 1.80 14.69
C VAL A 104 -7.98 1.88 13.47
N ALA A 105 -7.39 3.05 13.21
CA ALA A 105 -6.57 3.27 12.02
C ALA A 105 -5.23 2.51 12.01
N LEU A 106 -4.71 2.12 13.17
CA LEU A 106 -3.37 1.51 13.29
C LEU A 106 -3.39 0.02 13.67
N THR A 107 -4.53 -0.54 14.09
CA THR A 107 -4.57 -1.93 14.59
C THR A 107 -5.67 -2.80 14.01
N VAL A 108 -6.74 -2.22 13.44
CA VAL A 108 -7.88 -2.98 12.91
C VAL A 108 -7.68 -3.21 11.42
N GLU A 109 -7.08 -4.35 11.06
CA GLU A 109 -6.59 -4.64 9.70
C GLU A 109 -7.70 -4.78 8.64
N ASP A 110 -8.94 -5.02 9.02
CA ASP A 110 -10.09 -5.10 8.12
C ASP A 110 -10.87 -3.77 8.01
N SER A 111 -10.45 -2.73 8.74
CA SER A 111 -11.04 -1.40 8.67
C SER A 111 -10.57 -0.66 7.41
N PRO A 112 -11.48 0.00 6.66
CA PRO A 112 -11.09 0.91 5.56
C PRO A 112 -10.18 2.07 5.99
N ALA A 113 -10.11 2.36 7.29
CA ALA A 113 -9.22 3.37 7.85
C ALA A 113 -7.82 2.83 8.20
N PHE A 114 -7.51 1.56 7.92
CA PHE A 114 -6.23 0.95 8.27
C PHE A 114 -5.07 1.54 7.46
N LEU A 115 -4.13 2.18 8.15
CA LEU A 115 -3.02 2.95 7.54
C LEU A 115 -1.64 2.26 7.51
N PRO A 116 -1.27 1.30 8.38
CA PRO A 116 0.09 0.74 8.40
C PRO A 116 0.59 0.20 7.05
N GLY A 117 -0.29 -0.38 6.23
CA GLY A 117 0.06 -0.81 4.87
C GLY A 117 0.60 0.34 4.01
N LEU A 118 -0.03 1.52 4.07
CA LEU A 118 0.39 2.71 3.33
C LEU A 118 1.80 3.17 3.72
N PHE A 119 2.08 3.22 5.03
CA PHE A 119 3.40 3.59 5.54
C PHE A 119 4.46 2.55 5.14
N GLN A 120 4.10 1.27 5.10
CA GLN A 120 4.99 0.20 4.67
C GLN A 120 5.37 0.31 3.18
N ILE A 121 4.40 0.64 2.31
CA ILE A 121 4.68 0.94 0.89
C ILE A 121 5.67 2.09 0.79
N ALA A 122 5.36 3.21 1.44
CA ALA A 122 6.18 4.42 1.37
C ALA A 122 7.62 4.16 1.84
N LEU A 123 7.80 3.43 2.94
CA LEU A 123 9.12 3.04 3.43
C LEU A 123 9.86 2.15 2.43
N GLY A 124 9.17 1.15 1.85
CA GLY A 124 9.73 0.30 0.81
C GLY A 124 10.21 1.09 -0.41
N THR A 125 9.40 2.02 -0.91
CA THR A 125 9.76 2.90 -2.03
C THR A 125 10.97 3.76 -1.72
N VAL A 126 11.12 4.27 -0.49
CA VAL A 126 12.31 5.03 -0.09
C VAL A 126 13.57 4.16 -0.10
N HIS A 127 13.48 2.88 0.28
CA HIS A 127 14.60 1.95 0.21
C HIS A 127 15.08 1.69 -1.23
N ASP A 128 14.19 1.77 -2.22
CA ASP A 128 14.54 1.57 -3.63
C ASP A 128 15.22 2.79 -4.29
N MET A 129 15.38 3.91 -3.58
CA MET A 129 15.86 5.20 -4.15
C MET A 129 17.16 5.06 -4.97
N ASP A 130 18.15 4.30 -4.48
CA ASP A 130 19.43 4.14 -5.19
C ASP A 130 19.27 3.43 -6.55
N HIS A 131 18.32 2.49 -6.66
CA HIS A 131 17.99 1.85 -7.93
C HIS A 131 17.26 2.82 -8.86
N ILE A 132 16.33 3.61 -8.33
CA ILE A 132 15.60 4.63 -9.08
C ILE A 132 16.55 5.69 -9.66
N LEU A 133 17.61 6.09 -8.94
CA LEU A 133 18.64 6.99 -9.47
C LEU A 133 19.34 6.41 -10.71
N GLY A 134 19.56 5.10 -10.75
CA GLY A 134 20.11 4.40 -11.90
C GLY A 134 19.15 4.41 -13.09
N ALA A 135 17.91 3.99 -12.86
CA ALA A 135 16.83 3.95 -13.84
C ALA A 135 16.57 5.33 -14.46
N ALA A 136 16.50 6.39 -13.64
CA ALA A 136 16.29 7.76 -14.09
C ALA A 136 17.42 8.28 -15.00
N ARG A 137 18.66 7.82 -14.83
CA ARG A 137 19.81 8.25 -15.65
C ARG A 137 19.85 7.57 -17.01
N ASN A 138 19.48 6.30 -17.08
CA ASN A 138 19.57 5.49 -18.31
C ASN A 138 18.23 5.32 -19.03
N GLY A 139 17.14 5.80 -18.44
CA GLY A 139 15.78 5.70 -19.00
C GLY A 139 15.19 4.29 -18.90
N ALA A 140 15.77 3.40 -18.12
CA ALA A 140 15.18 2.10 -17.82
C ALA A 140 13.94 2.29 -16.92
N GLY A 141 12.97 1.38 -17.04
CA GLY A 141 11.94 1.23 -16.03
C GLY A 141 12.49 0.54 -14.78
N TYR A 142 11.74 0.62 -13.69
CA TYR A 142 11.95 -0.20 -12.49
C TYR A 142 10.68 -1.02 -12.28
N GLY A 143 10.79 -2.33 -12.45
CA GLY A 143 9.65 -3.23 -12.45
C GLY A 143 9.14 -3.55 -11.04
N TRP A 144 7.86 -3.92 -10.94
CA TRP A 144 7.22 -4.43 -9.73
C TRP A 144 8.07 -5.51 -9.02
N HIS A 145 8.58 -6.49 -9.77
CA HIS A 145 9.44 -7.56 -9.27
C HIS A 145 10.82 -7.11 -8.71
N GLU A 146 11.25 -5.88 -8.98
CA GLU A 146 12.55 -5.37 -8.50
C GLU A 146 12.43 -4.67 -7.15
N HIS A 147 11.22 -4.25 -6.76
CA HIS A 147 10.98 -3.60 -5.48
C HIS A 147 11.27 -4.50 -4.29
N VAL A 148 11.60 -3.88 -3.15
CA VAL A 148 11.71 -4.60 -1.88
C VAL A 148 10.36 -5.14 -1.40
N THR A 149 10.39 -6.20 -0.59
CA THR A 149 9.19 -6.90 -0.07
C THR A 149 8.19 -5.99 0.65
N ASP A 150 8.65 -4.91 1.29
CA ASP A 150 7.77 -3.96 1.95
C ASP A 150 6.81 -3.25 0.97
N VAL A 151 7.19 -3.07 -0.31
CA VAL A 151 6.28 -2.55 -1.35
C VAL A 151 5.17 -3.56 -1.65
N HIS A 152 5.52 -4.83 -1.88
CA HIS A 152 4.52 -5.86 -2.21
C HIS A 152 3.54 -6.12 -1.06
N VAL A 153 4.08 -6.30 0.15
CA VAL A 153 3.27 -6.59 1.35
C VAL A 153 2.48 -5.36 1.79
N GLY A 154 3.11 -4.18 1.76
CA GLY A 154 2.44 -2.93 2.12
C GLY A 154 1.28 -2.63 1.18
N CYS A 155 1.46 -2.83 -0.13
CA CYS A 155 0.45 -2.58 -1.16
C CYS A 155 -0.82 -3.38 -0.85
N GLU A 156 -0.67 -4.67 -0.64
CA GLU A 156 -1.78 -5.52 -0.30
C GLU A 156 -2.43 -5.12 1.05
N ARG A 157 -1.64 -4.88 2.09
CA ARG A 157 -2.17 -4.46 3.41
C ARG A 157 -2.94 -3.14 3.35
N PHE A 158 -2.65 -2.28 2.37
CA PHE A 158 -3.35 -1.02 2.18
C PHE A 158 -4.65 -1.18 1.39
N PHE A 159 -4.66 -1.99 0.33
CA PHE A 159 -5.85 -2.15 -0.53
C PHE A 159 -6.84 -3.20 -0.01
N PHE A 160 -6.36 -4.25 0.65
CA PHE A 160 -7.21 -5.33 1.18
C PHE A 160 -8.40 -4.84 2.02
N PRO A 161 -8.26 -3.91 2.99
CA PRO A 161 -9.39 -3.47 3.80
C PRO A 161 -10.50 -2.82 2.96
N SER A 162 -10.13 -2.06 1.93
CA SER A 162 -11.08 -1.45 0.99
C SER A 162 -11.78 -2.52 0.14
N TYR A 163 -11.05 -3.53 -0.34
CA TYR A 163 -11.64 -4.66 -1.07
C TYR A 163 -12.61 -5.44 -0.18
N ASN A 164 -12.21 -5.75 1.05
CA ASN A 164 -13.02 -6.48 2.02
C ASN A 164 -14.33 -5.74 2.35
N ALA A 165 -14.27 -4.42 2.49
CA ALA A 165 -15.44 -3.61 2.80
C ALA A 165 -16.38 -3.39 1.59
N HIS A 166 -15.83 -3.16 0.39
CA HIS A 166 -16.59 -2.59 -0.71
C HIS A 166 -16.71 -3.47 -1.96
N LEU A 167 -15.80 -4.42 -2.20
CA LEU A 167 -15.77 -5.16 -3.47
C LEU A 167 -17.09 -5.90 -3.73
N VAL A 168 -17.51 -6.71 -2.77
CA VAL A 168 -18.73 -7.53 -2.87
C VAL A 168 -19.99 -6.72 -2.57
N ALA A 169 -19.89 -5.77 -1.63
CA ALA A 169 -21.04 -5.01 -1.13
C ALA A 169 -21.45 -3.85 -2.05
N ASP A 170 -20.51 -3.20 -2.73
CA ASP A 170 -20.73 -1.95 -3.44
C ASP A 170 -20.24 -1.99 -4.90
N TRP A 171 -19.00 -2.44 -5.15
CA TRP A 171 -18.37 -2.30 -6.46
C TRP A 171 -18.94 -3.27 -7.50
N LEU A 172 -19.06 -4.56 -7.17
CA LEU A 172 -19.66 -5.54 -8.07
C LEU A 172 -21.16 -5.25 -8.32
N PRO A 173 -21.97 -4.90 -7.30
CA PRO A 173 -23.35 -4.46 -7.51
C PRO A 173 -23.52 -3.22 -8.39
N ALA A 174 -22.52 -2.33 -8.47
CA ALA A 174 -22.56 -1.16 -9.34
C ALA A 174 -22.47 -1.51 -10.84
N LEU A 175 -22.03 -2.72 -11.18
CA LEU A 175 -21.95 -3.19 -12.56
C LEU A 175 -23.28 -3.82 -13.01
N GLU A 176 -23.92 -3.24 -14.02
CA GLU A 176 -25.22 -3.70 -14.51
C GLU A 176 -25.18 -5.17 -14.97
N GLY A 177 -26.04 -5.99 -14.36
CA GLY A 177 -26.20 -7.40 -14.73
C GLY A 177 -25.07 -8.35 -14.30
N VAL A 178 -24.07 -7.88 -13.54
CA VAL A 178 -22.94 -8.73 -13.08
C VAL A 178 -23.34 -9.64 -11.93
N MET A 179 -24.09 -9.14 -10.94
CA MET A 179 -24.46 -9.94 -9.75
C MET A 179 -25.21 -11.24 -10.09
N PRO A 180 -26.28 -11.23 -10.93
CA PRO A 180 -26.97 -12.47 -11.30
C PRO A 180 -26.09 -13.46 -12.09
N LYS A 181 -25.09 -12.96 -12.84
CA LYS A 181 -24.12 -13.82 -13.55
C LYS A 181 -23.18 -14.50 -12.56
N LEU A 182 -22.61 -13.75 -11.63
CA LEU A 182 -21.73 -14.29 -10.57
C LEU A 182 -22.44 -15.34 -9.71
N GLU A 183 -23.71 -15.10 -9.36
CA GLU A 183 -24.54 -16.05 -8.61
C GLU A 183 -24.86 -17.32 -9.42
N LYS A 184 -25.14 -17.18 -10.72
CA LYS A 184 -25.38 -18.32 -11.62
C LYS A 184 -24.13 -19.17 -11.85
N GLY A 185 -22.97 -18.52 -11.87
CA GLY A 185 -21.68 -19.14 -12.16
C GLY A 185 -21.13 -18.70 -13.51
N ILE A 186 -20.00 -18.00 -13.47
CA ILE A 186 -19.25 -17.52 -14.62
C ILE A 186 -17.74 -17.75 -14.45
N LEU A 187 -16.99 -17.54 -15.54
CA LEU A 187 -15.53 -17.48 -15.49
C LEU A 187 -15.07 -16.02 -15.39
N VAL A 188 -14.28 -15.71 -14.37
CA VAL A 188 -13.76 -14.36 -14.10
C VAL A 188 -12.24 -14.36 -14.16
N ALA A 189 -11.65 -13.39 -14.86
CA ALA A 189 -10.21 -13.10 -14.78
C ALA A 189 -9.96 -11.87 -13.91
N ASP A 190 -8.94 -11.95 -13.05
CA ASP A 190 -8.45 -10.82 -12.25
C ASP A 190 -6.99 -10.54 -12.64
N ILE A 191 -6.76 -9.44 -13.37
CA ILE A 191 -5.45 -9.13 -13.96
C ILE A 191 -4.70 -8.16 -13.04
N GLY A 192 -3.44 -8.47 -12.76
CA GLY A 192 -2.66 -7.79 -11.73
C GLY A 192 -3.16 -8.17 -10.34
N CYS A 193 -3.44 -9.47 -10.12
CA CYS A 193 -4.07 -9.93 -8.87
C CYS A 193 -3.16 -9.83 -7.64
N GLY A 194 -1.85 -9.60 -7.81
CA GLY A 194 -0.89 -9.53 -6.72
C GLY A 194 -0.96 -10.77 -5.83
N HIS A 195 -1.13 -10.58 -4.52
CA HIS A 195 -1.29 -11.68 -3.57
C HIS A 195 -2.71 -12.30 -3.51
N GLY A 196 -3.59 -11.95 -4.45
CA GLY A 196 -4.87 -12.62 -4.67
C GLY A 196 -6.03 -12.18 -3.78
N ALA A 197 -5.89 -11.07 -3.03
CA ALA A 197 -6.90 -10.56 -2.10
C ALA A 197 -8.29 -10.43 -2.74
N SER A 198 -8.41 -9.66 -3.82
CA SER A 198 -9.66 -9.44 -4.58
C SER A 198 -10.22 -10.76 -5.11
N THR A 199 -9.36 -11.56 -5.75
CA THR A 199 -9.74 -12.84 -6.36
C THR A 199 -10.30 -13.82 -5.31
N ILE A 200 -9.68 -13.92 -4.14
CA ILE A 200 -10.10 -14.78 -3.03
C ILE A 200 -11.44 -14.30 -2.46
N LEU A 201 -11.60 -12.99 -2.23
CA LEU A 201 -12.86 -12.41 -1.74
C LEU A 201 -14.04 -12.72 -2.69
N MET A 202 -13.84 -12.52 -4.00
CA MET A 202 -14.87 -12.87 -4.99
C MET A 202 -15.15 -14.38 -4.99
N ALA A 203 -14.12 -15.23 -4.90
CA ALA A 203 -14.30 -16.67 -4.81
C ALA A 203 -15.07 -17.09 -3.55
N GLN A 204 -14.84 -16.47 -2.39
CA GLN A 204 -15.60 -16.77 -1.19
C GLN A 204 -17.08 -16.35 -1.33
N ALA A 205 -17.36 -15.21 -1.95
CA ALA A 205 -18.71 -14.68 -2.12
C ALA A 205 -19.55 -15.44 -3.17
N PHE A 206 -18.94 -15.94 -4.25
CA PHE A 206 -19.66 -16.51 -5.38
C PHE A 206 -19.28 -17.99 -5.62
N PRO A 207 -19.92 -18.94 -4.92
CA PRO A 207 -19.54 -20.35 -4.93
C PRO A 207 -19.69 -21.06 -6.29
N ASN A 208 -20.57 -20.56 -7.15
CA ASN A 208 -20.82 -21.14 -8.47
C ASN A 208 -19.87 -20.60 -9.56
N SER A 209 -19.13 -19.53 -9.28
CA SER A 209 -18.19 -18.92 -10.22
C SER A 209 -16.77 -19.44 -10.03
N ARG A 210 -15.97 -19.33 -11.09
CA ARG A 210 -14.55 -19.67 -11.11
C ARG A 210 -13.73 -18.43 -11.42
N PHE A 211 -12.61 -18.29 -10.74
CA PHE A 211 -11.76 -17.11 -10.75
C PHE A 211 -10.35 -17.52 -11.12
N ILE A 212 -9.74 -16.77 -12.03
CA ILE A 212 -8.33 -16.91 -12.37
C ILE A 212 -7.63 -15.58 -12.13
N GLY A 213 -6.71 -15.54 -11.17
CA GLY A 213 -5.83 -14.42 -10.93
C GLY A 213 -4.57 -14.53 -11.78
N TYR A 214 -4.24 -13.45 -12.49
CA TYR A 214 -3.03 -13.31 -13.28
C TYR A 214 -2.15 -12.22 -12.70
N ASP A 215 -0.88 -12.52 -12.50
CA ASP A 215 0.15 -11.54 -12.16
C ASP A 215 1.46 -11.96 -12.81
N TYR A 216 2.29 -10.99 -13.21
CA TYR A 216 3.56 -11.32 -13.86
C TYR A 216 4.66 -11.68 -12.85
N HIS A 217 4.45 -11.39 -11.56
CA HIS A 217 5.40 -11.62 -10.48
C HIS A 217 5.19 -13.02 -9.84
N PRO A 218 6.10 -13.98 -10.06
CA PRO A 218 5.94 -15.36 -9.61
C PRO A 218 5.80 -15.51 -8.08
N GLU A 219 6.51 -14.69 -7.31
CA GLU A 219 6.50 -14.67 -5.86
C GLU A 219 5.13 -14.24 -5.32
N SER A 220 4.50 -13.22 -5.94
CA SER A 220 3.14 -12.81 -5.58
C SER A 220 2.13 -13.93 -5.86
N ILE A 221 2.26 -14.62 -7.00
CA ILE A 221 1.42 -15.78 -7.33
C ILE A 221 1.63 -16.94 -6.34
N ALA A 222 2.85 -17.18 -5.86
CA ALA A 222 3.09 -18.19 -4.84
C ALA A 222 2.35 -17.88 -3.53
N VAL A 223 2.35 -16.62 -3.09
CA VAL A 223 1.58 -16.16 -1.92
C VAL A 223 0.07 -16.31 -2.16
N ALA A 224 -0.41 -15.90 -3.33
CA ALA A 224 -1.83 -15.99 -3.68
C ALA A 224 -2.35 -17.44 -3.64
N ARG A 225 -1.57 -18.40 -4.17
CA ARG A 225 -1.90 -19.83 -4.10
C ARG A 225 -1.97 -20.34 -2.67
N GLN A 226 -1.00 -19.99 -1.83
CA GLN A 226 -0.99 -20.39 -0.43
C GLN A 226 -2.23 -19.86 0.30
N ARG A 227 -2.62 -18.61 0.06
CA ARG A 227 -3.79 -18.01 0.69
C ARG A 227 -5.11 -18.55 0.18
N ALA A 228 -5.18 -18.94 -1.09
CA ALA A 228 -6.35 -19.63 -1.62
C ALA A 228 -6.62 -20.95 -0.88
N LEU A 229 -5.55 -21.68 -0.52
CA LEU A 229 -5.63 -22.89 0.31
C LEU A 229 -6.15 -22.55 1.71
N GLU A 230 -5.56 -21.54 2.35
CA GLU A 230 -5.94 -21.08 3.71
C GLU A 230 -7.40 -20.58 3.77
N ALA A 231 -7.85 -19.91 2.71
CA ALA A 231 -9.20 -19.39 2.56
C ALA A 231 -10.24 -20.46 2.16
N GLY A 232 -9.81 -21.69 1.86
CA GLY A 232 -10.69 -22.80 1.50
C GLY A 232 -11.30 -22.69 0.10
N VAL A 233 -10.64 -21.97 -0.83
CA VAL A 233 -11.11 -21.77 -2.21
C VAL A 233 -10.13 -22.23 -3.32
N PRO A 234 -9.20 -23.18 -3.11
CA PRO A 234 -8.13 -23.46 -4.08
C PRO A 234 -8.64 -24.02 -5.42
N ASP A 235 -9.80 -24.68 -5.43
CA ASP A 235 -10.38 -25.25 -6.65
C ASP A 235 -11.12 -24.20 -7.50
N ARG A 236 -11.39 -23.03 -6.92
CA ARG A 236 -12.22 -21.96 -7.53
C ARG A 236 -11.46 -20.66 -7.74
N ALA A 237 -10.40 -20.40 -6.98
CA ALA A 237 -9.46 -19.31 -7.20
C ALA A 237 -8.10 -19.90 -7.64
N ILE A 238 -7.87 -19.91 -8.94
CA ILE A 238 -6.62 -20.40 -9.54
C ILE A 238 -5.73 -19.20 -9.83
N PHE A 239 -4.42 -19.35 -9.65
CA PHE A 239 -3.45 -18.27 -9.85
C PHE A 239 -2.37 -18.69 -10.82
N GLU A 240 -2.12 -17.87 -11.84
CA GLU A 240 -1.17 -18.14 -12.91
C GLU A 240 -0.22 -16.96 -13.14
N VAL A 241 1.02 -17.29 -13.47
CA VAL A 241 2.01 -16.28 -13.85
C VAL A 241 1.75 -15.88 -15.30
N SER A 242 1.29 -14.66 -15.53
CA SER A 242 1.09 -14.12 -16.87
C SER A 242 1.14 -12.59 -16.88
N THR A 243 1.50 -12.00 -18.03
CA THR A 243 1.37 -10.55 -18.21
C THR A 243 -0.02 -10.22 -18.74
N ALA A 244 -0.45 -8.97 -18.59
CA ALA A 244 -1.72 -8.50 -19.14
C ALA A 244 -1.79 -8.64 -20.69
N GLN A 245 -0.64 -8.65 -21.37
CA GLN A 245 -0.54 -8.79 -22.82
C GLN A 245 -0.57 -10.25 -23.30
N SER A 246 -0.46 -11.23 -22.40
CA SER A 246 -0.38 -12.65 -22.73
C SER A 246 -1.43 -13.50 -22.01
N LEU A 247 -2.63 -12.95 -21.83
CA LEU A 247 -3.75 -13.67 -21.21
C LEU A 247 -4.00 -15.02 -21.91
N PRO A 248 -3.81 -16.15 -21.20
CA PRO A 248 -3.72 -17.47 -21.82
C PRO A 248 -5.08 -18.12 -22.08
N ALA A 249 -6.14 -17.71 -21.36
CA ALA A 249 -7.49 -18.21 -21.59
C ALA A 249 -8.37 -17.15 -22.26
N SER A 250 -9.44 -17.61 -22.89
CA SER A 250 -10.46 -16.80 -23.58
C SER A 250 -11.84 -17.23 -23.11
N GLY A 251 -12.84 -16.37 -23.33
CA GLY A 251 -14.22 -16.67 -22.92
C GLY A 251 -14.51 -16.35 -21.46
N TYR A 252 -13.87 -15.31 -20.93
CA TYR A 252 -14.24 -14.74 -19.64
C TYR A 252 -15.58 -14.00 -19.75
N ASP A 253 -16.44 -14.14 -18.76
CA ASP A 253 -17.69 -13.37 -18.69
C ASP A 253 -17.49 -12.02 -17.98
N LEU A 254 -16.41 -11.90 -17.19
CA LEU A 254 -15.99 -10.71 -16.46
C LEU A 254 -14.45 -10.70 -16.37
N ILE A 255 -13.86 -9.53 -16.63
CA ILE A 255 -12.44 -9.27 -16.41
C ILE A 255 -12.34 -8.08 -15.45
N THR A 256 -11.57 -8.23 -14.37
CA THR A 256 -11.30 -7.19 -13.39
C THR A 256 -9.84 -6.75 -13.44
N MET A 257 -9.62 -5.47 -13.15
CA MET A 257 -8.31 -4.86 -12.98
C MET A 257 -8.42 -3.90 -11.80
N PHE A 258 -7.89 -4.26 -10.64
CA PHE A 258 -7.93 -3.42 -9.44
C PHE A 258 -6.61 -2.68 -9.29
N ASP A 259 -6.67 -1.37 -9.56
CA ASP A 259 -5.56 -0.41 -9.36
C ASP A 259 -4.19 -0.83 -9.94
N CYS A 260 -4.19 -1.50 -11.09
CA CYS A 260 -2.95 -2.03 -11.70
C CYS A 260 -2.69 -1.52 -13.12
N LEU A 261 -3.71 -1.07 -13.86
CA LEU A 261 -3.57 -0.73 -15.28
C LEU A 261 -2.57 0.41 -15.52
N HIS A 262 -2.58 1.42 -14.65
CA HIS A 262 -1.75 2.62 -14.80
C HIS A 262 -0.25 2.36 -14.56
N ASP A 263 0.08 1.27 -13.88
CA ASP A 263 1.47 0.85 -13.59
C ASP A 263 2.07 -0.05 -14.68
N MET A 264 1.25 -0.53 -15.61
CA MET A 264 1.71 -1.41 -16.67
C MET A 264 2.59 -0.65 -17.67
N GLY A 265 3.68 -1.28 -18.12
CA GLY A 265 4.57 -0.68 -19.13
C GLY A 265 3.90 -0.41 -20.49
N ASP A 266 2.81 -1.13 -20.81
CA ASP A 266 1.94 -0.87 -21.96
C ASP A 266 0.46 -1.02 -21.55
N PRO A 267 -0.16 0.05 -21.00
CA PRO A 267 -1.53 0.01 -20.52
C PRO A 267 -2.54 -0.03 -21.68
N VAL A 268 -2.19 0.51 -22.84
CA VAL A 268 -3.06 0.48 -24.03
C VAL A 268 -3.12 -0.94 -24.57
N GLY A 269 -1.97 -1.61 -24.74
CA GLY A 269 -1.93 -3.01 -25.17
C GLY A 269 -2.63 -3.96 -24.19
N ALA A 270 -2.52 -3.70 -22.88
CA ALA A 270 -3.29 -4.44 -21.87
C ALA A 270 -4.81 -4.26 -22.08
N ALA A 271 -5.30 -3.03 -22.26
CA ALA A 271 -6.71 -2.77 -22.50
C ALA A 271 -7.22 -3.37 -23.83
N GLU A 272 -6.40 -3.35 -24.89
CA GLU A 272 -6.73 -4.00 -26.16
C GLU A 272 -6.83 -5.52 -26.03
N GLN A 273 -5.93 -6.14 -25.27
CA GLN A 273 -5.97 -7.57 -24.99
C GLN A 273 -7.21 -7.95 -24.18
N VAL A 274 -7.55 -7.18 -23.14
CA VAL A 274 -8.77 -7.37 -22.34
C VAL A 274 -10.03 -7.28 -23.22
N ARG A 275 -10.06 -6.32 -24.16
CA ARG A 275 -11.20 -6.18 -25.09
C ARG A 275 -11.34 -7.37 -26.05
N ALA A 276 -10.25 -8.07 -26.34
CA ALA A 276 -10.21 -9.17 -27.31
C ALA A 276 -10.43 -10.57 -26.71
N ALA A 277 -10.29 -10.71 -25.38
CA ALA A 277 -10.41 -11.96 -24.63
C ALA A 277 -11.86 -12.40 -24.38
#